data_AF-B0C3X7-F1
#
_entry.id   AF-B0C3X7-F1
#
_cell.length_a   1.000
_cell.length_b   1.000
_cell.length_c   1.000
_cell.angle_alpha   90.00
_cell.angle_beta   90.00
_cell.angle_gamma   90.00
#
_symmetry.space_group_name_H-M   'P 1'
#
loop_
_entity.id
_entity.type
_entity.pdbx_description
1 polymer ?
#
loop_
_entity_poly.entity_id
_entity_poly.type
_entity_poly.pdbx_seq_one_letter_code
_entity_poly.pdbx_strand_id
1 'polypeptide(L)'
;MGAGMANSEHFQILEKGTEAWNQWRQDNPTVSPDLQAANLSGKDCCEINLSGVNLTQANLSRTFIRWANLSQAQLVGAQLTGTDLSGTNLEHVNLSQANLQGATMRWVDLSFANLTQANLQGATLSGSNLCHSTLAETDFRRAEFRWADMRGADLLEADLTWADLRGADLRSAALESTIAIAADFTQAIFTGACLQNWEISIETKLDDTECLHIYLQADQQDRHPPEGDFTADVFRKLVQPKLATVDLVFMDGINWLAFLTAFQSLCTEFKQDEIEIRDIEKKHGGTYSIRLKVDHQSDPKNIEAFIKQAYDQKLLMADQV
;
A
#
# COMPACT_ATOMS: atom_id res chain seq x y z
N MET A 1 19.12 -13.96 -19.47
CA MET A 1 19.33 -15.20 -18.70
C MET A 1 18.06 -16.01 -18.85
N GLY A 2 18.14 -17.28 -19.27
CA GLY A 2 16.96 -18.06 -19.64
C GLY A 2 16.00 -18.18 -18.45
N ALA A 3 14.75 -17.77 -18.63
CA ALA A 3 13.72 -18.01 -17.64
C ALA A 3 13.56 -19.53 -17.49
N GLY A 4 13.88 -20.07 -16.31
CA GLY A 4 13.66 -21.46 -15.99
C GLY A 4 12.16 -21.74 -16.04
N MET A 5 11.77 -22.84 -16.70
CA MET A 5 10.41 -23.35 -16.62
C MET A 5 10.28 -24.23 -15.37
N ALA A 6 9.07 -24.29 -14.81
CA ALA A 6 8.71 -25.19 -13.72
C ALA A 6 9.20 -26.62 -13.97
N ASN A 7 9.60 -27.30 -12.90
CA ASN A 7 9.90 -28.72 -12.98
C ASN A 7 8.63 -29.50 -13.32
N SER A 8 8.65 -30.21 -14.45
CA SER A 8 7.49 -30.94 -14.97
C SER A 8 6.94 -32.00 -14.02
N GLU A 9 7.80 -32.66 -13.22
CA GLU A 9 7.38 -33.67 -12.25
C GLU A 9 6.62 -33.01 -11.09
N HIS A 10 7.17 -31.94 -10.51
CA HIS A 10 6.49 -31.17 -9.46
C HIS A 10 5.14 -30.66 -9.94
N PHE A 11 5.09 -30.06 -11.14
CA PHE A 11 3.85 -29.57 -11.71
C PHE A 11 2.83 -30.69 -11.92
N GLN A 12 3.24 -31.85 -12.43
CA GLN A 12 2.35 -33.02 -12.60
C GLN A 12 1.81 -33.57 -11.28
N ILE A 13 2.57 -33.47 -10.18
CA ILE A 13 2.07 -33.84 -8.85
C ILE A 13 1.01 -32.84 -8.39
N LEU A 14 1.24 -31.54 -8.58
CA LEU A 14 0.27 -30.50 -8.24
C LEU A 14 -1.03 -30.65 -9.05
N GLU A 15 -0.95 -31.01 -10.33
CA GLU A 15 -2.12 -31.28 -11.18
C GLU A 15 -3.02 -32.40 -10.66
N LYS A 16 -2.51 -33.28 -9.79
CA LYS A 16 -3.31 -34.33 -9.15
C LYS A 16 -4.15 -33.81 -7.96
N GLY A 17 -3.97 -32.54 -7.58
CA GLY A 17 -4.73 -31.86 -6.53
C GLY A 17 -3.99 -31.70 -5.21
N THR A 18 -4.58 -30.90 -4.31
CA THR A 18 -3.99 -30.54 -3.01
C THR A 18 -3.59 -31.76 -2.17
N GLU A 19 -4.44 -32.78 -2.07
CA GLU A 19 -4.15 -33.98 -1.27
C GLU A 19 -2.90 -34.72 -1.76
N ALA A 20 -2.79 -34.92 -3.08
CA ALA A 20 -1.65 -35.60 -3.69
C ALA A 20 -0.36 -34.80 -3.50
N TRP A 21 -0.43 -33.47 -3.65
CA TRP A 21 0.70 -32.58 -3.39
C TRP A 21 1.13 -32.62 -1.91
N ASN A 22 0.18 -32.51 -0.99
CA ASN A 22 0.44 -32.50 0.44
C ASN A 22 1.04 -33.84 0.91
N GLN A 23 0.54 -34.97 0.39
CA GLN A 23 1.14 -36.29 0.66
C GLN A 23 2.57 -36.37 0.10
N TRP A 24 2.78 -35.93 -1.14
CA TRP A 24 4.11 -35.91 -1.74
C TRP A 24 5.10 -35.05 -0.94
N ARG A 25 4.66 -33.90 -0.43
CA ARG A 25 5.47 -33.04 0.47
C ARG A 25 5.86 -33.73 1.77
N GLN A 26 4.96 -34.55 2.34
CA GLN A 26 5.27 -35.35 3.54
C GLN A 26 6.31 -36.43 3.24
N ASP A 27 6.19 -37.09 2.09
CA ASP A 27 7.11 -38.15 1.67
C ASP A 27 8.48 -37.60 1.22
N ASN A 28 8.54 -36.31 0.85
CA ASN A 28 9.72 -35.65 0.27
C ASN A 28 10.08 -34.33 1.02
N PRO A 29 10.34 -34.37 2.34
CA PRO A 29 10.47 -33.16 3.16
C PRO A 29 11.72 -32.32 2.85
N THR A 30 12.74 -32.91 2.22
CA THR A 30 13.99 -32.23 1.87
C THR A 30 14.00 -31.69 0.43
N VAL A 31 12.98 -31.99 -0.36
CA VAL A 31 12.89 -31.50 -1.75
C VAL A 31 12.41 -30.06 -1.71
N SER A 32 13.17 -29.16 -2.33
CA SER A 32 12.72 -27.80 -2.65
C SER A 32 11.94 -27.83 -3.97
N PRO A 33 10.60 -27.70 -3.96
CA PRO A 33 9.84 -27.80 -5.18
C PRO A 33 9.96 -26.53 -6.00
N ASP A 34 10.06 -26.72 -7.30
CA ASP A 34 10.21 -25.66 -8.29
C ASP A 34 9.02 -25.62 -9.24
N LEU A 35 8.26 -24.55 -9.13
CA LEU A 35 7.09 -24.18 -9.93
C LEU A 35 7.30 -22.80 -10.58
N GLN A 36 8.56 -22.41 -10.87
CA GLN A 36 8.87 -21.15 -11.54
C GLN A 36 8.07 -20.99 -12.83
N ALA A 37 7.46 -19.81 -13.02
CA ALA A 37 6.65 -19.47 -14.18
C ALA A 37 5.49 -20.45 -14.47
N ALA A 38 5.10 -21.30 -13.51
CA ALA A 38 3.98 -22.21 -13.67
C ALA A 38 2.66 -21.44 -13.82
N ASN A 39 1.77 -21.96 -14.65
CA ASN A 39 0.41 -21.45 -14.74
C ASN A 39 -0.53 -22.22 -13.80
N LEU A 40 -0.89 -21.57 -12.69
CA LEU A 40 -1.78 -22.09 -11.66
C LEU A 40 -3.11 -21.33 -11.62
N SER A 41 -3.36 -20.46 -12.61
CA SER A 41 -4.54 -19.58 -12.63
C SER A 41 -5.85 -20.38 -12.54
N GLY A 42 -6.76 -19.90 -11.70
CA GLY A 42 -8.08 -20.50 -11.49
C GLY A 42 -8.09 -21.88 -10.81
N LYS A 43 -6.94 -22.42 -10.40
CA LYS A 43 -6.88 -23.71 -9.70
C LYS A 43 -7.42 -23.60 -8.28
N ASP A 44 -7.93 -24.73 -7.78
CA ASP A 44 -8.19 -24.90 -6.36
C ASP A 44 -6.92 -25.41 -5.67
N CYS A 45 -6.42 -24.59 -4.77
CA CYS A 45 -5.24 -24.82 -3.95
C CYS A 45 -5.56 -24.48 -2.48
N CYS A 46 -6.82 -24.60 -2.06
CA CYS A 46 -7.17 -24.45 -0.64
C CYS A 46 -6.39 -25.47 0.18
N GLU A 47 -5.86 -25.05 1.34
CA GLU A 47 -5.11 -25.91 2.29
C GLU A 47 -3.82 -26.54 1.74
N ILE A 48 -3.33 -26.10 0.58
CA ILE A 48 -2.10 -26.64 -0.02
C ILE A 48 -0.85 -26.23 0.78
N ASN A 49 0.11 -27.14 0.91
CA ASN A 49 1.42 -26.87 1.50
C ASN A 49 2.45 -26.51 0.42
N LEU A 50 2.52 -25.23 0.08
CA LEU A 50 3.50 -24.64 -0.83
C LEU A 50 4.66 -23.95 -0.08
N SER A 51 4.93 -24.33 1.17
CA SER A 51 6.01 -23.74 1.96
C SER A 51 7.38 -23.94 1.30
N GLY A 52 8.18 -22.89 1.20
CA GLY A 52 9.51 -22.89 0.58
C GLY A 52 9.53 -23.18 -0.92
N VAL A 53 8.38 -23.18 -1.60
CA VAL A 53 8.31 -23.45 -3.05
C VAL A 53 8.80 -22.26 -3.85
N ASN A 54 9.53 -22.51 -4.94
CA ASN A 54 9.82 -21.48 -5.94
C ASN A 54 8.62 -21.29 -6.88
N LEU A 55 7.94 -20.17 -6.76
CA LEU A 55 6.81 -19.69 -7.58
C LEU A 55 7.17 -18.37 -8.29
N THR A 56 8.46 -18.08 -8.46
CA THR A 56 8.94 -16.87 -9.14
C THR A 56 8.27 -16.75 -10.51
N GLN A 57 7.68 -15.59 -10.80
CA GLN A 57 6.96 -15.30 -12.05
C GLN A 57 5.78 -16.26 -12.35
N ALA A 58 5.31 -17.05 -11.40
CA ALA A 58 4.15 -17.92 -11.59
C ALA A 58 2.86 -17.10 -11.79
N ASN A 59 1.92 -17.65 -12.55
CA ASN A 59 0.59 -17.09 -12.69
C ASN A 59 -0.38 -17.79 -11.75
N LEU A 60 -0.75 -17.12 -10.66
CA LEU A 60 -1.70 -17.54 -9.63
C LEU A 60 -3.00 -16.70 -9.68
N SER A 61 -3.23 -16.01 -10.79
CA SER A 61 -4.38 -15.11 -10.92
C SER A 61 -5.69 -15.88 -10.74
N ARG A 62 -6.57 -15.38 -9.87
CA ARG A 62 -7.87 -15.99 -9.55
C ARG A 62 -7.79 -17.43 -9.00
N THR A 63 -6.63 -17.86 -8.51
CA THR A 63 -6.49 -19.14 -7.82
C THR A 63 -7.14 -19.06 -6.43
N PHE A 64 -7.71 -20.16 -5.95
CA PHE A 64 -8.24 -20.25 -4.59
C PHE A 64 -7.15 -20.82 -3.70
N ILE A 65 -6.56 -20.00 -2.83
CA ILE A 65 -5.40 -20.39 -2.01
C ILE A 65 -5.71 -20.12 -0.53
N ARG A 66 -6.97 -20.29 -0.11
CA ARG A 66 -7.37 -20.06 1.29
C ARG A 66 -6.76 -21.11 2.21
N TRP A 67 -6.37 -20.69 3.42
CA TRP A 67 -5.80 -21.55 4.46
C TRP A 67 -4.56 -22.36 4.02
N ALA A 68 -3.91 -21.96 2.93
CA ALA A 68 -2.72 -22.62 2.45
C ALA A 68 -1.50 -22.24 3.30
N ASN A 69 -0.43 -23.00 3.17
CA ASN A 69 0.87 -22.64 3.71
C ASN A 69 1.83 -22.27 2.57
N LEU A 70 2.19 -21.00 2.46
CA LEU A 70 3.19 -20.45 1.55
C LEU A 70 4.38 -19.84 2.31
N SER A 71 4.58 -20.21 3.58
CA SER A 71 5.69 -19.66 4.36
C SER A 71 7.02 -19.92 3.66
N GLN A 72 7.89 -18.91 3.65
CA GLN A 72 9.21 -18.94 3.00
C GLN A 72 9.19 -19.17 1.46
N ALA A 73 8.03 -19.19 0.80
CA ALA A 73 7.95 -19.34 -0.65
C ALA A 73 8.55 -18.14 -1.40
N GLN A 74 9.01 -18.37 -2.62
CA GLN A 74 9.53 -17.31 -3.50
C GLN A 74 8.48 -17.00 -4.57
N LEU A 75 7.85 -15.84 -4.51
CA LEU A 75 6.82 -15.34 -5.45
C LEU A 75 7.26 -14.06 -6.16
N VAL A 76 8.57 -13.87 -6.36
CA VAL A 76 9.11 -12.66 -7.01
C VAL A 76 8.48 -12.48 -8.38
N GLY A 77 7.85 -11.33 -8.63
CA GLY A 77 7.19 -11.02 -9.89
C GLY A 77 5.96 -11.88 -10.25
N ALA A 78 5.44 -12.68 -9.30
CA ALA A 78 4.27 -13.52 -9.55
C ALA A 78 3.00 -12.69 -9.80
N GLN A 79 2.06 -13.26 -10.56
CA GLN A 79 0.76 -12.65 -10.84
C GLN A 79 -0.32 -13.26 -9.94
N LEU A 80 -0.87 -12.49 -9.00
CA LEU A 80 -1.89 -12.87 -8.03
C LEU A 80 -3.13 -11.96 -8.09
N THR A 81 -3.41 -11.36 -9.25
CA THR A 81 -4.54 -10.46 -9.41
C THR A 81 -5.86 -11.16 -9.08
N GLY A 82 -6.62 -10.60 -8.15
CA GLY A 82 -7.92 -11.13 -7.72
C GLY A 82 -7.88 -12.51 -7.06
N THR A 83 -6.72 -12.94 -6.56
CA THR A 83 -6.56 -14.22 -5.83
C THR A 83 -7.17 -14.12 -4.42
N ASP A 84 -7.75 -15.21 -3.94
CA ASP A 84 -8.23 -15.32 -2.55
C ASP A 84 -7.21 -16.09 -1.70
N LEU A 85 -6.51 -15.34 -0.85
CA LEU A 85 -5.47 -15.79 0.08
C LEU A 85 -5.97 -15.78 1.53
N SER A 86 -7.28 -15.71 1.78
CA SER A 86 -7.80 -15.56 3.14
C SER A 86 -7.31 -16.68 4.08
N GLY A 87 -6.80 -16.30 5.25
CA GLY A 87 -6.31 -17.23 6.28
C GLY A 87 -4.99 -17.96 5.96
N THR A 88 -4.28 -17.54 4.91
CA THR A 88 -3.04 -18.18 4.45
C THR A 88 -1.84 -17.77 5.28
N ASN A 89 -0.92 -18.72 5.51
CA ASN A 89 0.39 -18.42 6.08
C ASN A 89 1.36 -17.99 4.96
N LEU A 90 1.80 -16.74 4.98
CA LEU A 90 2.78 -16.11 4.10
C LEU A 90 3.98 -15.57 4.92
N GLU A 91 4.23 -16.12 6.11
CA GLU A 91 5.37 -15.75 6.95
C GLU A 91 6.68 -15.92 6.17
N HIS A 92 7.57 -14.92 6.22
CA HIS A 92 8.85 -14.90 5.49
C HIS A 92 8.74 -15.08 3.96
N VAL A 93 7.56 -14.89 3.36
CA VAL A 93 7.42 -15.00 1.90
C VAL A 93 8.16 -13.86 1.18
N ASN A 94 8.66 -14.14 -0.02
CA ASN A 94 9.16 -13.09 -0.91
C ASN A 94 8.16 -12.82 -2.04
N LEU A 95 7.41 -11.74 -1.92
CA LEU A 95 6.43 -11.22 -2.89
C LEU A 95 6.96 -9.96 -3.61
N SER A 96 8.27 -9.69 -3.57
CA SER A 96 8.82 -8.50 -4.24
C SER A 96 8.41 -8.46 -5.71
N GLN A 97 7.98 -7.28 -6.17
CA GLN A 97 7.48 -7.02 -7.53
C GLN A 97 6.26 -7.86 -7.95
N ALA A 98 5.60 -8.56 -7.03
CA ALA A 98 4.40 -9.33 -7.34
C ALA A 98 3.19 -8.42 -7.59
N ASN A 99 2.28 -8.87 -8.43
CA ASN A 99 1.02 -8.17 -8.70
C ASN A 99 -0.13 -8.82 -7.93
N LEU A 100 -0.54 -8.24 -6.81
CA LEU A 100 -1.69 -8.65 -5.99
C LEU A 100 -2.85 -7.64 -6.09
N GLN A 101 -2.98 -6.91 -7.21
CA GLN A 101 -4.06 -5.96 -7.41
C GLN A 101 -5.44 -6.62 -7.16
N GLY A 102 -6.23 -6.01 -6.27
CA GLY A 102 -7.54 -6.50 -5.87
C GLY A 102 -7.58 -7.86 -5.18
N ALA A 103 -6.45 -8.38 -4.68
CA ALA A 103 -6.42 -9.65 -3.97
C ALA A 103 -7.19 -9.58 -2.64
N THR A 104 -7.82 -10.69 -2.25
CA THR A 104 -8.44 -10.83 -0.93
C THR A 104 -7.47 -11.54 0.00
N MET A 105 -7.03 -10.85 1.05
CA MET A 105 -5.97 -11.28 1.96
C MET A 105 -6.38 -11.05 3.42
N ARG A 106 -7.61 -11.43 3.80
CA ARG A 106 -8.11 -11.28 5.18
C ARG A 106 -7.46 -12.29 6.12
N TRP A 107 -7.05 -11.85 7.30
CA TRP A 107 -6.44 -12.69 8.35
C TRP A 107 -5.23 -13.50 7.86
N VAL A 108 -4.44 -12.91 6.97
CA VAL A 108 -3.21 -13.51 6.44
C VAL A 108 -2.06 -13.21 7.38
N ASP A 109 -1.14 -14.17 7.53
CA ASP A 109 0.14 -13.92 8.18
C ASP A 109 1.21 -13.56 7.15
N LEU A 110 1.56 -12.28 7.06
CA LEU A 110 2.66 -11.70 6.27
C LEU A 110 3.82 -11.26 7.17
N SER A 111 3.92 -11.76 8.40
CA SER A 111 5.01 -11.35 9.28
C SER A 111 6.37 -11.68 8.64
N PHE A 112 7.29 -10.71 8.71
CA PHE A 112 8.62 -10.78 8.09
C PHE A 112 8.63 -11.03 6.57
N ALA A 113 7.50 -10.83 5.88
CA ALA A 113 7.44 -10.95 4.43
C ALA A 113 8.14 -9.79 3.73
N ASN A 114 8.64 -10.03 2.52
CA ASN A 114 9.15 -8.99 1.63
C ASN A 114 8.13 -8.73 0.51
N LEU A 115 7.56 -7.52 0.47
CA LEU A 115 6.65 -7.04 -0.56
C LEU A 115 7.22 -5.84 -1.33
N THR A 116 8.53 -5.62 -1.31
CA THR A 116 9.17 -4.49 -1.99
C THR A 116 8.70 -4.34 -3.43
N GLN A 117 8.22 -3.14 -3.79
CA GLN A 117 7.70 -2.82 -5.13
C GLN A 117 6.51 -3.70 -5.59
N ALA A 118 5.80 -4.36 -4.68
CA ALA A 118 4.59 -5.10 -5.04
C ALA A 118 3.43 -4.14 -5.36
N ASN A 119 2.49 -4.61 -6.17
CA ASN A 119 1.23 -3.91 -6.43
C ASN A 119 0.10 -4.54 -5.62
N LEU A 120 -0.40 -3.84 -4.61
CA LEU A 120 -1.55 -4.22 -3.77
C LEU A 120 -2.71 -3.22 -3.92
N GLN A 121 -2.81 -2.52 -5.04
CA GLN A 121 -3.89 -1.57 -5.27
C GLN A 121 -5.26 -2.25 -5.11
N GLY A 122 -6.09 -1.69 -4.22
CA GLY A 122 -7.44 -2.21 -3.92
C GLY A 122 -7.47 -3.57 -3.21
N ALA A 123 -6.35 -4.09 -2.71
CA ALA A 123 -6.33 -5.35 -1.98
C ALA A 123 -6.98 -5.22 -0.59
N THR A 124 -7.56 -6.31 -0.08
CA THR A 124 -8.15 -6.33 1.27
C THR A 124 -7.28 -7.12 2.25
N LEU A 125 -6.66 -6.45 3.22
CA LEU A 125 -5.77 -7.00 4.24
C LEU A 125 -6.32 -6.84 5.67
N SER A 126 -7.64 -6.77 5.83
CA SER A 126 -8.25 -6.56 7.15
C SER A 126 -7.91 -7.68 8.13
N GLY A 127 -7.45 -7.30 9.33
CA GLY A 127 -7.05 -8.21 10.40
C GLY A 127 -5.81 -9.05 10.11
N SER A 128 -5.03 -8.71 9.08
CA SER A 128 -3.82 -9.43 8.70
C SER A 128 -2.61 -8.99 9.54
N ASN A 129 -1.65 -9.89 9.69
CA ASN A 129 -0.40 -9.64 10.40
C ASN A 129 0.70 -9.29 9.39
N LEU A 130 1.15 -8.05 9.38
CA LEU A 130 2.29 -7.53 8.58
C LEU A 130 3.47 -7.12 9.49
N CYS A 131 3.51 -7.61 10.73
CA CYS A 131 4.55 -7.27 11.69
C CYS A 131 5.94 -7.55 11.11
N HIS A 132 6.84 -6.56 11.19
CA HIS A 132 8.21 -6.63 10.68
C HIS A 132 8.35 -6.96 9.17
N SER A 133 7.30 -6.79 8.38
CA SER A 133 7.38 -6.95 6.92
C SER A 133 8.13 -5.78 6.26
N THR A 134 8.78 -6.05 5.13
CA THR A 134 9.35 -5.03 4.24
C THR A 134 8.35 -4.68 3.16
N LEU A 135 7.82 -3.47 3.22
CA LEU A 135 6.79 -2.93 2.33
C LEU A 135 7.30 -1.72 1.52
N ALA A 136 8.61 -1.54 1.42
CA ALA A 136 9.22 -0.42 0.73
C ALA A 136 8.73 -0.30 -0.73
N GLU A 137 8.39 0.91 -1.16
CA GLU A 137 7.92 1.24 -2.53
C GLU A 137 6.67 0.44 -2.96
N THR A 138 5.89 -0.10 -2.01
CA THR A 138 4.68 -0.87 -2.33
C THR A 138 3.52 0.05 -2.68
N ASP A 139 2.78 -0.30 -3.74
CA ASP A 139 1.55 0.40 -4.12
C ASP A 139 0.35 -0.17 -3.36
N PHE A 140 -0.12 0.57 -2.35
CA PHE A 140 -1.27 0.22 -1.52
C PHE A 140 -2.47 1.12 -1.79
N ARG A 141 -2.53 1.79 -2.94
CA ARG A 141 -3.63 2.72 -3.22
C ARG A 141 -4.98 2.03 -3.10
N ARG A 142 -5.89 2.62 -2.32
CA ARG A 142 -7.22 2.07 -2.03
C ARG A 142 -7.24 0.70 -1.32
N ALA A 143 -6.12 0.26 -0.74
CA ALA A 143 -6.09 -0.99 0.02
C ALA A 143 -6.81 -0.86 1.38
N GLU A 144 -7.33 -1.97 1.90
CA GLU A 144 -8.03 -2.02 3.19
C GLU A 144 -7.23 -2.76 4.27
N PHE A 145 -6.73 -2.04 5.27
CA PHE A 145 -5.92 -2.53 6.39
C PHE A 145 -6.63 -2.48 7.75
N ARG A 146 -7.98 -2.45 7.77
CA ARG A 146 -8.73 -2.35 9.03
C ARG A 146 -8.25 -3.39 10.05
N TRP A 147 -7.83 -2.94 11.22
CA TRP A 147 -7.30 -3.77 12.31
C TRP A 147 -6.09 -4.64 11.95
N ALA A 148 -5.33 -4.29 10.91
CA ALA A 148 -4.09 -4.98 10.58
C ALA A 148 -3.00 -4.67 11.62
N ASP A 149 -2.17 -5.67 11.92
CA ASP A 149 -0.97 -5.51 12.74
C ASP A 149 0.21 -5.17 11.81
N MET A 150 0.69 -3.93 11.85
CA MET A 150 1.80 -3.44 11.02
C MET A 150 2.99 -3.01 11.90
N ARG A 151 3.11 -3.60 13.09
CA ARG A 151 4.16 -3.22 14.04
C ARG A 151 5.54 -3.45 13.46
N GLY A 152 6.39 -2.44 13.52
CA GLY A 152 7.76 -2.52 13.00
C GLY A 152 7.85 -2.77 11.49
N ALA A 153 6.76 -2.62 10.73
CA ALA A 153 6.79 -2.75 9.28
C ALA A 153 7.57 -1.58 8.65
N ASP A 154 8.28 -1.85 7.57
CA ASP A 154 9.01 -0.85 6.79
C ASP A 154 8.16 -0.40 5.59
N LEU A 155 7.61 0.82 5.65
CA LEU A 155 6.79 1.43 4.61
C LEU A 155 7.53 2.54 3.84
N LEU A 156 8.86 2.49 3.80
CA LEU A 156 9.68 3.47 3.07
C LEU A 156 9.13 3.69 1.65
N GLU A 157 8.76 4.92 1.32
CA GLU A 157 8.24 5.30 -0.01
C GLU A 157 6.98 4.52 -0.48
N ALA A 158 6.26 3.86 0.42
CA ALA A 158 4.99 3.19 0.08
C ALA A 158 3.88 4.21 -0.24
N ASP A 159 2.95 3.84 -1.13
CA ASP A 159 1.80 4.67 -1.50
C ASP A 159 0.50 4.14 -0.89
N LEU A 160 0.07 4.76 0.20
CA LEU A 160 -1.19 4.52 0.93
C LEU A 160 -2.33 5.47 0.48
N THR A 161 -2.26 6.10 -0.69
CA THR A 161 -3.30 7.05 -1.12
C THR A 161 -4.69 6.39 -1.12
N TRP A 162 -5.64 7.00 -0.41
CA TRP A 162 -7.00 6.47 -0.17
C TRP A 162 -7.08 5.11 0.54
N ALA A 163 -6.00 4.65 1.19
CA ALA A 163 -6.03 3.43 1.96
C ALA A 163 -6.85 3.57 3.26
N ASP A 164 -7.46 2.49 3.70
CA ASP A 164 -8.25 2.42 4.92
C ASP A 164 -7.46 1.68 6.01
N LEU A 165 -6.83 2.42 6.91
CA LEU A 165 -6.01 1.90 8.02
C LEU A 165 -6.73 2.02 9.37
N ARG A 166 -8.06 2.01 9.38
CA ARG A 166 -8.81 2.20 10.62
C ARG A 166 -8.51 1.10 11.64
N GLY A 167 -8.11 1.52 12.84
CA GLY A 167 -7.72 0.61 13.91
C GLY A 167 -6.44 -0.19 13.65
N ALA A 168 -5.65 0.14 12.61
CA ALA A 168 -4.39 -0.54 12.35
C ALA A 168 -3.33 -0.20 13.40
N ASP A 169 -2.46 -1.16 13.71
CA ASP A 169 -1.37 -1.00 14.66
C ASP A 169 -0.06 -0.72 13.92
N LEU A 170 0.36 0.54 13.87
CA LEU A 170 1.58 1.01 13.20
C LEU A 170 2.71 1.29 14.21
N ARG A 171 2.66 0.70 15.42
CA ARG A 171 3.70 0.95 16.43
C ARG A 171 5.08 0.59 15.88
N SER A 172 6.04 1.50 16.04
CA SER A 172 7.40 1.33 15.54
C SER A 172 7.54 1.12 14.03
N ALA A 173 6.49 1.36 13.23
CA ALA A 173 6.58 1.29 11.78
C ALA A 173 7.43 2.44 11.21
N ALA A 174 8.13 2.19 10.12
CA ALA A 174 8.86 3.22 9.39
C ALA A 174 7.99 3.77 8.26
N LEU A 175 7.42 4.96 8.41
CA LEU A 175 6.65 5.66 7.38
C LEU A 175 7.49 6.75 6.68
N GLU A 176 8.79 6.49 6.52
CA GLU A 176 9.69 7.43 5.86
C GLU A 176 9.27 7.63 4.41
N SER A 177 9.09 8.89 4.00
CA SER A 177 8.67 9.25 2.64
C SER A 177 7.39 8.53 2.16
N THR A 178 6.59 7.97 3.08
CA THR A 178 5.33 7.32 2.74
C THR A 178 4.30 8.37 2.31
N ILE A 179 3.54 8.04 1.27
CA ILE A 179 2.45 8.87 0.77
C ILE A 179 1.15 8.35 1.37
N ALA A 180 0.44 9.16 2.14
CA ALA A 180 -0.83 8.79 2.78
C ALA A 180 -1.91 9.87 2.59
N ILE A 181 -1.97 10.40 1.37
CA ILE A 181 -2.98 11.37 0.93
C ILE A 181 -4.36 10.72 1.02
N ALA A 182 -5.28 11.40 1.71
CA ALA A 182 -6.65 10.96 1.90
C ALA A 182 -6.81 9.54 2.49
N ALA A 183 -5.78 9.04 3.19
CA ALA A 183 -5.83 7.79 3.93
C ALA A 183 -6.63 7.95 5.24
N ASP A 184 -7.30 6.89 5.67
CA ASP A 184 -8.09 6.87 6.90
C ASP A 184 -7.35 6.12 8.01
N PHE A 185 -6.74 6.86 8.94
CA PHE A 185 -6.08 6.30 10.11
C PHE A 185 -6.94 6.42 11.37
N THR A 186 -8.27 6.53 11.26
CA THR A 186 -9.14 6.64 12.43
C THR A 186 -8.89 5.47 13.38
N GLN A 187 -8.63 5.74 14.67
CA GLN A 187 -8.29 4.74 15.70
C GLN A 187 -6.97 3.98 15.47
N ALA A 188 -6.13 4.40 14.53
CA ALA A 188 -4.82 3.77 14.33
C ALA A 188 -3.84 4.13 15.45
N ILE A 189 -2.84 3.27 15.67
CA ILE A 189 -1.82 3.44 16.72
C ILE A 189 -0.47 3.75 16.07
N PHE A 190 0.14 4.89 16.40
CA PHE A 190 1.40 5.38 15.82
C PHE A 190 2.59 5.38 16.77
N THR A 191 2.43 4.90 18.00
CA THR A 191 3.48 5.02 19.03
C THR A 191 4.81 4.42 18.57
N GLY A 192 5.84 5.26 18.54
CA GLY A 192 7.20 4.91 18.13
C GLY A 192 7.43 4.87 16.62
N ALA A 193 6.44 5.24 15.80
CA ALA A 193 6.60 5.27 14.35
C ALA A 193 7.54 6.40 13.89
N CYS A 194 8.23 6.18 12.76
CA CYS A 194 8.99 7.22 12.07
C CYS A 194 8.12 7.89 11.00
N LEU A 195 8.02 9.22 11.03
CA LEU A 195 7.20 10.03 10.11
C LEU A 195 8.05 11.04 9.29
N GLN A 196 9.35 10.74 9.13
CA GLN A 196 10.26 11.53 8.29
C GLN A 196 9.67 11.66 6.88
N ASN A 197 9.55 12.89 6.37
CA ASN A 197 8.97 13.15 5.04
C ASN A 197 7.57 12.53 4.80
N TRP A 198 6.83 12.19 5.85
CA TRP A 198 5.49 11.62 5.71
C TRP A 198 4.55 12.61 5.02
N GLU A 199 3.97 12.21 3.88
CA GLU A 199 3.08 13.03 3.07
C GLU A 199 1.61 12.74 3.40
N ILE A 200 0.90 13.76 3.85
CA ILE A 200 -0.53 13.69 4.19
C ILE A 200 -1.23 14.92 3.62
N SER A 201 -2.55 14.88 3.59
CA SER A 201 -3.40 15.93 3.02
C SER A 201 -4.54 16.28 3.98
N ILE A 202 -5.30 17.34 3.70
CA ILE A 202 -6.46 17.70 4.52
C ILE A 202 -7.58 16.64 4.54
N GLU A 203 -7.60 15.71 3.59
CA GLU A 203 -8.52 14.56 3.55
C GLU A 203 -8.03 13.38 4.41
N THR A 204 -6.76 13.38 4.85
CA THR A 204 -6.21 12.33 5.69
C THR A 204 -6.84 12.39 7.08
N LYS A 205 -7.46 11.28 7.53
CA LYS A 205 -8.17 11.23 8.81
C LYS A 205 -7.29 10.68 9.91
N LEU A 206 -7.24 11.39 11.03
CA LEU A 206 -6.47 11.04 12.22
C LEU A 206 -7.34 11.08 13.47
N ASP A 207 -8.62 10.75 13.30
CA ASP A 207 -9.58 10.77 14.40
C ASP A 207 -9.28 9.63 15.39
N ASP A 208 -9.34 9.92 16.68
CA ASP A 208 -9.08 8.97 17.77
C ASP A 208 -7.77 8.15 17.64
N THR A 209 -6.74 8.68 16.98
CA THR A 209 -5.45 8.02 16.87
C THR A 209 -4.72 7.98 18.22
N GLU A 210 -4.10 6.84 18.53
CA GLU A 210 -3.23 6.70 19.70
C GLU A 210 -1.77 6.95 19.32
N CYS A 211 -1.15 7.92 19.97
CA CYS A 211 0.24 8.26 19.69
C CYS A 211 0.91 8.84 20.94
N LEU A 212 1.80 8.05 21.57
CA LEU A 212 2.55 8.49 22.74
C LEU A 212 3.85 9.20 22.36
N HIS A 213 4.53 8.77 21.30
CA HIS A 213 5.69 9.46 20.74
C HIS A 213 5.92 9.01 19.30
N ILE A 214 6.70 9.76 18.55
CA ILE A 214 7.12 9.45 17.17
C ILE A 214 8.56 9.91 16.95
N TYR A 215 9.12 9.55 15.81
CA TYR A 215 10.42 10.01 15.32
C TYR A 215 10.23 10.78 14.01
N LEU A 216 10.95 11.88 13.84
CA LEU A 216 10.93 12.67 12.60
C LEU A 216 12.16 12.44 11.73
N GLN A 217 13.07 11.57 12.16
CA GLN A 217 14.20 11.08 11.40
C GLN A 217 14.36 9.55 11.55
N ALA A 218 14.92 8.93 10.52
CA ALA A 218 15.24 7.50 10.48
C ALA A 218 16.14 7.08 11.66
N ASP A 219 16.22 5.78 11.90
CA ASP A 219 17.01 5.20 13.00
C ASP A 219 16.63 5.73 14.38
N GLN A 220 15.34 6.04 14.58
CA GLN A 220 14.80 6.58 15.83
C GLN A 220 15.47 7.89 16.27
N GLN A 221 15.87 8.72 15.31
CA GLN A 221 16.37 10.07 15.56
C GLN A 221 15.22 11.09 15.60
N ASP A 222 15.47 12.23 16.25
CA ASP A 222 14.50 13.31 16.40
C ASP A 222 13.16 12.85 17.00
N ARG A 223 13.24 12.31 18.23
CA ARG A 223 12.07 11.83 18.98
C ARG A 223 11.19 13.00 19.42
N HIS A 224 9.89 12.89 19.22
CA HIS A 224 8.88 13.83 19.71
C HIS A 224 7.83 13.13 20.58
N PRO A 225 7.56 13.64 21.80
CA PRO A 225 8.38 14.65 22.49
C PRO A 225 9.81 14.11 22.76
N PRO A 226 10.82 14.97 22.98
CA PRO A 226 12.18 14.50 23.25
C PRO A 226 12.26 13.54 24.44
N GLU A 227 11.41 13.73 25.45
CA GLU A 227 11.26 12.86 26.62
C GLU A 227 9.77 12.72 26.98
N GLY A 228 9.41 11.58 27.60
CA GLY A 228 8.03 11.29 28.01
C GLY A 228 7.10 10.99 26.83
N ASP A 229 5.80 11.18 27.07
CA ASP A 229 4.74 10.92 26.09
C ASP A 229 3.99 12.22 25.72
N PHE A 230 3.42 12.26 24.53
CA PHE A 230 2.48 13.29 24.10
C PHE A 230 1.32 13.37 25.08
N THR A 231 0.92 14.60 25.39
CA THR A 231 -0.38 14.87 26.01
C THR A 231 -1.46 14.94 24.92
N ALA A 232 -2.74 14.93 25.32
CA ALA A 232 -3.86 14.93 24.38
C ALA A 232 -3.73 16.04 23.31
N ASP A 233 -4.07 15.68 22.07
CA ASP A 233 -4.07 16.53 20.87
C ASP A 233 -2.70 17.08 20.40
N VAL A 234 -1.59 16.80 21.07
CA VAL A 234 -0.26 17.29 20.65
C VAL A 234 0.16 16.69 19.32
N PHE A 235 -0.07 15.38 19.13
CA PHE A 235 0.23 14.70 17.87
C PHE A 235 -0.49 15.36 16.68
N ARG A 236 -1.81 15.62 16.81
CA ARG A 236 -2.59 16.29 15.76
C ARG A 236 -2.04 17.69 15.44
N LYS A 237 -1.67 18.47 16.46
CA LYS A 237 -1.04 19.78 16.27
C LYS A 237 0.32 19.70 15.59
N LEU A 238 1.12 18.68 15.88
CA LEU A 238 2.43 18.46 15.27
C LEU A 238 2.31 18.22 13.76
N VAL A 239 1.31 17.44 13.34
CA VAL A 239 1.10 17.11 11.92
C VAL A 239 0.22 18.15 11.20
N GLN A 240 -0.46 19.04 11.92
CA GLN A 240 -1.35 20.06 11.36
C GLN A 240 -0.72 20.95 10.28
N PRO A 241 0.55 21.41 10.38
CA PRO A 241 1.17 22.18 9.30
C PRO A 241 1.30 21.39 7.99
N LYS A 242 1.45 20.06 8.07
CA LYS A 242 1.46 19.17 6.90
C LYS A 242 0.06 18.98 6.30
N LEU A 243 -1.00 19.20 7.09
CA LEU A 243 -2.41 19.15 6.65
C LEU A 243 -2.90 20.45 6.00
N ALA A 244 -2.06 21.49 5.93
CA ALA A 244 -2.39 22.80 5.35
C ALA A 244 -1.97 22.93 3.88
N THR A 245 -1.81 21.82 3.16
CA THR A 245 -1.57 21.78 1.72
C THR A 245 -2.77 21.19 1.00
N VAL A 246 -3.02 21.67 -0.22
CA VAL A 246 -3.98 21.06 -1.13
C VAL A 246 -3.18 20.20 -2.10
N ASP A 247 -3.26 18.89 -1.91
CA ASP A 247 -2.54 17.90 -2.72
C ASP A 247 -3.50 17.27 -3.73
N LEU A 248 -3.28 17.55 -5.01
CA LEU A 248 -4.08 17.01 -6.10
C LEU A 248 -3.38 15.80 -6.70
N VAL A 249 -4.01 14.64 -6.60
CA VAL A 249 -3.47 13.38 -7.12
C VAL A 249 -4.23 12.97 -8.39
N PHE A 250 -3.49 12.81 -9.49
CA PHE A 250 -4.00 12.42 -10.80
C PHE A 250 -3.45 11.04 -11.16
N MET A 251 -4.28 10.01 -11.01
CA MET A 251 -3.80 8.63 -11.13
C MET A 251 -3.40 8.23 -12.55
N ASP A 252 -4.16 8.67 -13.55
CA ASP A 252 -4.04 8.24 -14.95
C ASP A 252 -3.35 9.30 -15.84
N GLY A 253 -2.40 10.03 -15.25
CA GLY A 253 -1.80 11.21 -15.86
C GLY A 253 -2.67 12.47 -15.71
N ILE A 254 -2.10 13.61 -16.13
CA ILE A 254 -2.75 14.92 -16.03
C ILE A 254 -3.17 15.38 -17.43
N ASN A 255 -4.45 15.74 -17.59
CA ASN A 255 -4.85 16.58 -18.71
C ASN A 255 -4.43 18.03 -18.39
N TRP A 256 -3.24 18.42 -18.86
CA TRP A 256 -2.64 19.71 -18.53
C TRP A 256 -3.50 20.91 -18.94
N LEU A 257 -4.25 20.81 -20.05
CA LEU A 257 -5.12 21.90 -20.48
C LEU A 257 -6.31 22.06 -19.52
N ALA A 258 -6.95 20.95 -19.14
CA ALA A 258 -8.03 20.96 -18.15
C ALA A 258 -7.52 21.47 -16.80
N PHE A 259 -6.36 20.98 -16.36
CA PHE A 259 -5.72 21.41 -15.11
C PHE A 259 -5.39 22.90 -15.10
N LEU A 260 -4.68 23.41 -16.12
CA LEU A 260 -4.31 24.83 -16.18
C LEU A 260 -5.54 25.74 -16.22
N THR A 261 -6.61 25.32 -16.92
CA THR A 261 -7.86 26.09 -16.98
C THR A 261 -8.59 26.08 -15.63
N ALA A 262 -8.62 24.93 -14.95
CA ALA A 262 -9.19 24.80 -13.61
C ALA A 262 -8.39 25.62 -12.58
N PHE A 263 -7.07 25.56 -12.65
CA PHE A 263 -6.16 26.31 -11.79
C PHE A 263 -6.30 27.83 -12.00
N GLN A 264 -6.44 28.30 -13.24
CA GLN A 264 -6.75 29.70 -13.52
C GLN A 264 -8.09 30.14 -12.93
N SER A 265 -9.11 29.27 -13.01
CA SER A 265 -10.42 29.53 -12.40
C SER A 265 -10.30 29.63 -10.88
N LEU A 266 -9.49 28.75 -10.27
CA LEU A 266 -9.20 28.76 -8.84
C LEU A 266 -8.51 30.06 -8.41
N CYS A 267 -7.43 30.45 -9.10
CA CYS A 267 -6.74 31.71 -8.82
C CYS A 267 -7.64 32.95 -9.01
N THR A 268 -8.64 32.87 -9.89
CA THR A 268 -9.61 33.95 -10.09
C THR A 268 -10.59 34.05 -8.91
N GLU A 269 -11.10 32.91 -8.45
CA GLU A 269 -12.06 32.84 -7.34
C GLU A 269 -11.44 33.21 -5.99
N PHE A 270 -10.24 32.68 -5.71
CA PHE A 270 -9.58 32.79 -4.40
C PHE A 270 -8.45 33.84 -4.35
N LYS A 271 -8.37 34.71 -5.37
CA LYS A 271 -7.29 35.69 -5.62
C LYS A 271 -5.92 35.04 -5.85
N GLN A 272 -5.28 35.48 -6.94
CA GLN A 272 -4.09 34.84 -7.48
C GLN A 272 -2.88 34.84 -6.54
N ASP A 273 -2.77 35.81 -5.63
CA ASP A 273 -1.64 35.95 -4.71
C ASP A 273 -1.71 34.98 -3.50
N GLU A 274 -2.81 34.25 -3.33
CA GLU A 274 -3.04 33.36 -2.17
C GLU A 274 -2.77 31.87 -2.47
N ILE A 275 -2.55 31.50 -3.74
CA ILE A 275 -2.43 30.09 -4.17
C ILE A 275 -1.26 29.92 -5.14
N GLU A 276 -0.29 29.09 -4.76
CA GLU A 276 0.92 28.80 -5.55
C GLU A 276 1.08 27.29 -5.76
N ILE A 277 1.54 26.88 -6.96
CA ILE A 277 2.02 25.51 -7.16
C ILE A 277 3.37 25.41 -6.48
N ARG A 278 3.43 24.62 -5.40
CA ARG A 278 4.64 24.37 -4.64
C ARG A 278 5.48 23.27 -5.26
N ASP A 279 4.82 22.23 -5.76
CA ASP A 279 5.49 21.05 -6.30
C ASP A 279 4.63 20.34 -7.36
N ILE A 280 5.31 19.68 -8.31
CA ILE A 280 4.73 18.79 -9.31
C ILE A 280 5.63 17.57 -9.39
N GLU A 281 5.12 16.44 -8.94
CA GLU A 281 5.86 15.19 -8.93
C GLU A 281 5.20 14.16 -9.83
N LYS A 282 6.02 13.42 -10.58
CA LYS A 282 5.58 12.23 -11.33
C LYS A 282 5.96 11.00 -10.53
N LYS A 283 4.95 10.31 -10.00
CA LYS A 283 5.08 9.08 -9.22
C LYS A 283 5.11 7.85 -10.13
N HIS A 284 5.45 6.70 -9.56
CA HIS A 284 5.41 5.42 -10.28
C HIS A 284 4.00 5.10 -10.79
N GLY A 285 3.92 4.33 -11.89
CA GLY A 285 2.62 3.95 -12.49
C GLY A 285 1.89 5.05 -13.25
N GLY A 286 2.53 6.17 -13.59
CA GLY A 286 1.94 7.25 -14.40
C GLY A 286 1.12 8.28 -13.60
N THR A 287 1.07 8.13 -12.28
CA THR A 287 0.41 9.05 -11.36
C THR A 287 1.20 10.34 -11.19
N TYR A 288 0.50 11.46 -11.05
CA TYR A 288 1.10 12.74 -10.72
C TYR A 288 0.49 13.30 -9.44
N SER A 289 1.29 13.98 -8.64
CA SER A 289 0.83 14.81 -7.54
C SER A 289 1.21 16.26 -7.77
N ILE A 290 0.25 17.17 -7.60
CA ILE A 290 0.48 18.61 -7.60
C ILE A 290 0.16 19.12 -6.20
N ARG A 291 1.16 19.70 -5.54
CA ARG A 291 1.00 20.30 -4.22
C ARG A 291 0.80 21.80 -4.36
N LEU A 292 -0.34 22.28 -3.88
CA LEU A 292 -0.64 23.70 -3.80
C LEU A 292 -0.34 24.21 -2.39
N LYS A 293 0.36 25.34 -2.32
CA LYS A 293 0.46 26.15 -1.11
C LYS A 293 -0.74 27.10 -1.10
N VAL A 294 -1.40 27.16 0.04
CA VAL A 294 -2.59 27.99 0.28
C VAL A 294 -2.31 28.90 1.47
N ASP A 295 -2.69 30.18 1.37
CA ASP A 295 -2.57 31.12 2.48
C ASP A 295 -3.47 30.72 3.68
N HIS A 296 -3.03 31.04 4.89
CA HIS A 296 -3.65 30.66 6.16
C HIS A 296 -5.08 31.18 6.38
N GLN A 297 -5.53 32.15 5.57
CA GLN A 297 -6.89 32.70 5.66
C GLN A 297 -7.92 31.92 4.84
N SER A 298 -7.47 31.13 3.86
CA SER A 298 -8.33 30.39 2.96
C SER A 298 -8.56 28.96 3.46
N ASP A 299 -9.79 28.47 3.38
CA ASP A 299 -10.15 27.10 3.78
C ASP A 299 -9.62 26.11 2.72
N PRO A 300 -8.59 25.28 3.03
CA PRO A 300 -7.98 24.40 2.03
C PRO A 300 -8.98 23.37 1.50
N LYS A 301 -10.01 22.98 2.28
CA LYS A 301 -11.06 22.05 1.80
C LYS A 301 -11.90 22.68 0.69
N ASN A 302 -12.23 23.96 0.82
CA ASN A 302 -13.02 24.66 -0.19
C ASN A 302 -12.20 24.85 -1.48
N ILE A 303 -10.91 25.15 -1.36
CA ILE A 303 -9.99 25.26 -2.51
C ILE A 303 -9.86 23.93 -3.22
N GLU A 304 -9.64 22.84 -2.47
CA GLU A 304 -9.54 21.50 -3.02
C GLU A 304 -10.82 21.07 -3.74
N ALA A 305 -11.99 21.24 -3.10
CA ALA A 305 -13.27 20.91 -3.68
C ALA A 305 -13.53 21.71 -4.98
N PHE A 306 -13.20 23.01 -4.97
CA PHE A 306 -13.35 23.87 -6.13
C PHE A 306 -12.49 23.38 -7.31
N ILE A 307 -11.18 23.16 -7.10
CA ILE A 307 -10.30 22.80 -8.21
C ILE A 307 -10.59 21.39 -8.73
N LYS A 308 -10.96 20.43 -7.87
CA LYS A 308 -11.42 19.10 -8.30
C LYS A 308 -12.66 19.23 -9.20
N GLN A 309 -13.67 19.97 -8.75
CA GLN A 309 -14.89 20.18 -9.53
C GLN A 309 -14.62 20.91 -10.86
N ALA A 310 -13.80 21.97 -10.84
CA ALA A 310 -13.43 22.71 -12.03
C ALA A 310 -12.64 21.84 -13.01
N TYR A 311 -11.72 21.01 -12.52
CA TYR A 311 -10.97 20.07 -13.35
C TYR A 311 -11.89 19.06 -14.04
N ASP A 312 -12.78 18.42 -13.30
CA ASP A 312 -13.72 17.43 -13.84
C ASP A 312 -14.63 18.04 -14.91
N GLN A 313 -15.13 19.27 -14.69
CA GLN A 313 -15.91 20.01 -15.69
C GLN A 313 -15.11 20.28 -16.97
N LYS A 314 -13.83 20.66 -16.84
CA LYS A 314 -12.97 20.93 -18.01
C LYS A 314 -12.57 19.66 -18.73
N LEU A 315 -12.40 18.56 -18.01
CA LEU A 315 -12.11 17.26 -18.61
C LEU A 315 -13.27 16.78 -19.49
N LEU A 316 -14.51 16.86 -18.98
CA LEU A 316 -15.72 16.53 -19.75
C LEU A 316 -15.88 17.37 -21.02
N MET A 317 -15.47 18.63 -20.99
CA MET A 317 -15.51 19.51 -22.16
C MET A 317 -14.41 19.19 -23.18
N ALA A 318 -13.25 18.70 -22.73
CA ALA A 318 -12.14 18.34 -23.61
C ALA A 318 -12.43 17.06 -24.41
N ASP A 319 -13.21 16.13 -23.86
CA ASP A 319 -13.60 14.87 -24.53
C ASP A 319 -14.72 15.04 -25.58
N GLN A 320 -15.29 16.24 -25.70
CA GLN A 320 -16.36 16.57 -26.65
C GLN A 320 -15.87 17.26 -27.95
N VAL A 321 -14.55 17.42 -28.11
CA VAL A 321 -13.89 18.09 -29.25
C VAL A 321 -12.99 17.12 -29.98
#